data_AF-A0A8S9JFR8-F1
#
_entry.id   AF-A0A8S9JFR8-F1
#
_cell.length_a   1.000
_cell.length_b   1.000
_cell.length_c   1.000
_cell.angle_alpha   90.00
_cell.angle_beta   90.00
_cell.angle_gamma   90.00
#
_symmetry.space_group_name_H-M   'P 1'
#
loop_
_entity.id
_entity.type
_entity.pdbx_description
1 polymer ?
#
loop_
_entity_poly.entity_id
_entity_poly.type
_entity_poly.pdbx_seq_one_letter_code
_entity_poly.pdbx_strand_id
1 'polypeptide(L)'
;MTNQTVKAAQESVKKSEEFDIRRSPISIAAAVIYIITQLSDEKKPLRDISVATGVAEGTIRNSYKDLYPHLPKIIPAWYAKEEDLKNLQSP
;
A
#
# COMPACT_ATOMS: atom_id res chain seq x y z
N MET A 1 5.68 12.61 -5.09
CA MET A 1 6.28 11.29 -4.76
C MET A 1 7.78 11.42 -4.76
N THR A 2 8.41 11.20 -3.62
CA THR A 2 9.86 11.23 -3.49
C THR A 2 10.48 9.90 -3.92
N ASN A 3 11.80 9.88 -4.15
CA ASN A 3 12.54 8.62 -4.42
C ASN A 3 12.38 7.61 -3.28
N GLN A 4 12.24 8.07 -2.04
CA GLN A 4 12.00 7.21 -0.88
C GLN A 4 10.62 6.56 -0.94
N THR A 5 9.56 7.32 -1.29
CA THR A 5 8.20 6.77 -1.45
C THR A 5 8.16 5.67 -2.51
N VAL A 6 8.83 5.88 -3.66
CA VAL A 6 8.88 4.87 -4.74
C VAL A 6 9.63 3.62 -4.27
N LYS A 7 10.79 3.79 -3.63
CA LYS A 7 11.59 2.67 -3.12
C LYS A 7 10.81 1.85 -2.07
N ALA A 8 10.12 2.53 -1.15
CA ALA A 8 9.30 1.88 -0.13
C ALA A 8 8.17 1.06 -0.77
N ALA A 9 7.46 1.63 -1.75
CA ALA A 9 6.41 0.91 -2.47
C ALA A 9 6.93 -0.34 -3.20
N GLN A 10 8.07 -0.24 -3.89
CA GLN A 10 8.68 -1.40 -4.57
C GLN A 10 9.08 -2.51 -3.58
N GLU A 11 9.71 -2.15 -2.47
CA GLU A 11 10.09 -3.11 -1.43
C GLU A 11 8.87 -3.76 -0.79
N SER A 12 7.81 -2.99 -0.53
CA SER A 12 6.56 -3.49 0.02
C SER A 12 5.82 -4.43 -0.94
N VAL A 13 5.76 -4.12 -2.24
CA VAL A 13 5.19 -5.05 -3.23
C VAL A 13 5.97 -6.36 -3.21
N LYS A 14 7.30 -6.31 -3.22
CA LYS A 14 8.13 -7.52 -3.17
C LYS A 14 7.90 -8.34 -1.88
N LYS A 15 7.88 -7.70 -0.72
CA LYS A 15 7.62 -8.37 0.57
C LYS A 15 6.22 -8.97 0.65
N SER A 16 5.24 -8.39 -0.05
CA SER A 16 3.87 -8.91 -0.06
C SER A 16 3.76 -10.29 -0.74
N GLU A 17 4.71 -10.66 -1.60
CA GLU A 17 4.76 -11.96 -2.27
C GLU A 17 5.02 -13.13 -1.30
N GLU A 18 5.52 -12.84 -0.09
CA GLU A 18 5.75 -13.85 0.97
C GLU A 18 4.45 -14.27 1.69
N PHE A 19 3.33 -13.60 1.40
CA PHE A 19 2.03 -13.83 2.04
C PHE A 19 1.00 -14.38 1.04
N ASP A 20 0.14 -15.30 1.47
CA ASP A 20 -0.96 -15.83 0.64
C ASP A 20 -2.10 -14.80 0.52
N ILE A 21 -1.90 -13.78 -0.30
CA ILE A 21 -2.89 -12.75 -0.61
C ILE A 21 -3.46 -13.02 -1.99
N ARG A 22 -4.73 -13.47 -2.04
CA ARG A 22 -5.41 -13.90 -3.28
C ARG A 22 -5.91 -12.73 -4.14
N ARG A 23 -4.98 -11.89 -4.61
CA ARG A 23 -5.25 -10.75 -5.49
C ARG A 23 -4.28 -10.75 -6.67
N SER A 24 -4.67 -10.12 -7.78
CA SER A 24 -3.75 -9.94 -8.90
C SER A 24 -2.58 -9.03 -8.53
N PRO A 25 -1.39 -9.22 -9.13
CA PRO A 25 -0.21 -8.39 -8.84
C PRO A 25 -0.46 -6.88 -8.98
N ILE A 26 -1.25 -6.48 -9.99
CA ILE A 26 -1.61 -5.08 -10.21
C ILE A 26 -2.50 -4.51 -9.09
N SER A 27 -3.42 -5.32 -8.55
CA SER A 27 -4.29 -4.91 -7.44
C SER A 27 -3.49 -4.74 -6.15
N ILE A 28 -2.53 -5.64 -5.91
CA ILE A 28 -1.57 -5.51 -4.80
C ILE A 28 -0.73 -4.25 -4.95
N ALA A 29 -0.15 -4.02 -6.13
CA ALA A 29 0.65 -2.82 -6.38
C ALA A 29 -0.16 -1.53 -6.17
N ALA A 30 -1.39 -1.47 -6.66
CA ALA A 30 -2.28 -0.32 -6.45
C ALA A 30 -2.58 -0.08 -4.96
N ALA A 31 -2.88 -1.14 -4.20
CA ALA A 31 -3.12 -1.04 -2.77
C ALA A 31 -1.87 -0.61 -1.99
N VAL A 32 -0.70 -1.18 -2.30
CA VAL A 32 0.57 -0.80 -1.68
C VAL A 32 0.91 0.66 -1.96
N ILE A 33 0.73 1.14 -3.19
CA ILE A 33 0.92 2.54 -3.55
C ILE A 33 0.01 3.44 -2.71
N TYR A 34 -1.28 3.10 -2.60
CA TYR A 34 -2.21 3.85 -1.76
C TYR A 34 -1.72 3.91 -0.31
N ILE A 35 -1.42 2.78 0.31
CA ILE A 35 -0.94 2.70 1.71
C ILE A 35 0.32 3.57 1.92
N ILE A 36 1.30 3.44 1.04
CA ILE A 36 2.58 4.17 1.12
C ILE A 36 2.36 5.69 1.00
N THR A 37 1.42 6.13 0.16
CA THR A 37 1.07 7.57 0.07
C THR A 37 0.34 8.06 1.30
N GLN A 38 -0.50 7.24 1.93
CA GLN A 38 -1.19 7.60 3.18
C GLN A 38 -0.25 7.75 4.37
N LEU A 39 0.91 7.08 4.33
CA LEU A 39 2.02 7.21 5.29
C LEU A 39 2.97 8.37 4.97
N SER A 40 2.78 9.07 3.86
CA SER A 40 3.59 10.22 3.46
C SER A 40 2.87 11.54 3.73
N ASP A 41 3.62 12.65 3.72
CA ASP A 41 3.04 14.00 3.76
C ASP A 41 2.22 14.32 2.50
N GLU A 42 2.52 13.67 1.38
CA GLU A 42 1.81 13.79 0.10
C GLU A 42 0.72 12.71 -0.06
N LYS A 43 -0.30 12.75 0.78
CA LYS A 43 -1.44 11.82 0.70
C LYS A 43 -2.11 11.89 -0.68
N LYS A 44 -2.43 10.73 -1.26
CA LYS A 44 -3.12 10.62 -2.54
C LYS A 44 -4.51 10.03 -2.32
N PRO A 45 -5.57 10.66 -2.87
CA PRO A 45 -6.90 10.09 -2.78
C PRO A 45 -6.94 8.77 -3.57
N LEU A 46 -7.77 7.84 -3.10
CA LEU A 46 -7.93 6.51 -3.71
C LEU A 46 -8.29 6.61 -5.21
N ARG A 47 -9.08 7.62 -5.58
CA ARG A 47 -9.44 7.93 -6.97
C ARG A 47 -8.24 8.18 -7.87
N ASP A 48 -7.22 8.90 -7.39
CA ASP A 48 -6.02 9.19 -8.19
C ASP A 48 -5.24 7.91 -8.47
N ILE A 49 -5.16 7.01 -7.47
CA ILE A 49 -4.51 5.71 -7.64
C ILE A 49 -5.31 4.82 -8.60
N SER A 50 -6.64 4.83 -8.49
CA SER A 50 -7.54 4.12 -9.40
C SER A 50 -7.35 4.58 -10.85
N VAL A 51 -7.34 5.89 -11.10
CA VAL A 51 -7.12 6.46 -12.44
C VAL A 51 -5.72 6.10 -12.97
N ALA A 52 -4.68 6.19 -12.14
CA ALA A 52 -3.30 5.92 -12.57
C ALA A 52 -3.03 4.44 -12.86
N THR A 53 -3.69 3.53 -12.14
CA THR A 53 -3.44 2.07 -12.24
C THR A 53 -4.47 1.35 -13.10
N GLY A 54 -5.63 1.97 -13.37
CA GLY A 54 -6.77 1.32 -14.01
C GLY A 54 -7.51 0.31 -13.12
N VAL A 55 -7.15 0.22 -11.83
CA VAL A 55 -7.78 -0.69 -10.87
C VAL A 55 -8.93 0.02 -10.17
N ALA A 56 -10.14 -0.57 -10.21
CA ALA A 56 -11.31 0.00 -9.54
C ALA A 56 -11.07 0.26 -8.04
N GLU A 57 -11.57 1.39 -7.52
CA GLU A 57 -11.40 1.79 -6.11
C GLU A 57 -11.83 0.69 -5.11
N GLY A 58 -12.94 0.00 -5.39
CA GLY A 58 -13.40 -1.12 -4.56
C GLY A 58 -12.40 -2.29 -4.53
N THR A 59 -11.72 -2.56 -5.64
CA THR A 59 -10.66 -3.57 -5.71
C THR A 59 -9.44 -3.14 -4.91
N ILE A 60 -9.02 -1.88 -5.01
CA ILE A 60 -7.90 -1.33 -4.23
C ILE A 60 -8.21 -1.43 -2.72
N ARG A 61 -9.42 -1.07 -2.30
CA ARG A 61 -9.86 -1.18 -0.89
C ARG A 61 -9.85 -2.63 -0.41
N ASN A 62 -10.36 -3.55 -1.22
CA ASN A 62 -10.38 -4.97 -0.87
C ASN A 62 -8.97 -5.56 -0.77
N SER A 63 -8.07 -5.20 -1.69
CA SER A 63 -6.66 -5.56 -1.61
C SER A 63 -5.99 -4.95 -0.38
N TYR A 64 -6.30 -3.69 -0.04
CA TYR A 64 -5.80 -3.07 1.18
C TYR A 64 -6.28 -3.83 2.43
N LYS A 65 -7.56 -4.23 2.49
CA LYS A 65 -8.10 -5.04 3.58
C LYS A 65 -7.34 -6.35 3.78
N ASP A 66 -7.00 -7.03 2.70
CA ASP A 66 -6.25 -8.29 2.76
C ASP A 66 -4.77 -8.06 3.14
N LEU A 67 -4.18 -6.92 2.77
CA LEU A 67 -2.81 -6.52 3.15
C LEU A 67 -2.72 -6.03 4.60
N TYR A 68 -3.80 -5.48 5.16
CA TYR A 68 -3.81 -4.76 6.45
C TYR A 68 -3.19 -5.55 7.62
N PRO A 69 -3.48 -6.86 7.80
CA PRO A 69 -2.88 -7.64 8.90
C PRO A 69 -1.37 -7.85 8.76
N HIS A 70 -0.81 -7.63 7.57
CA HIS A 70 0.57 -7.93 7.22
C HIS A 70 1.45 -6.67 7.12
N LEU A 71 0.89 -5.47 7.23
CA LEU A 71 1.63 -4.21 7.05
C LEU A 71 2.90 -4.08 7.90
N PRO A 72 2.94 -4.48 9.19
CA PRO A 72 4.18 -4.39 9.97
C PRO A 72 5.34 -5.21 9.39
N LYS A 73 5.04 -6.24 8.59
CA LYS A 73 6.04 -7.08 7.92
C LYS A 73 6.34 -6.61 6.49
N ILE A 74 5.35 -6.00 5.83
CA ILE A 74 5.44 -5.58 4.42
C ILE A 74 6.03 -4.17 4.27
N ILE A 75 5.67 -3.23 5.15
CA ILE A 75 6.14 -1.86 5.09
C ILE A 75 7.55 -1.79 5.69
N PRO A 76 8.56 -1.23 4.99
CA PRO A 76 9.90 -1.14 5.53
C PRO A 76 9.95 -0.21 6.74
N ALA A 77 10.56 -0.68 7.83
CA ALA A 77 10.71 0.09 9.07
C ALA A 77 11.52 1.39 8.91
N TRP A 78 12.33 1.49 7.85
CA TRP A 78 13.05 2.73 7.51
C TRP A 78 12.13 3.82 6.92
N TYR A 79 10.95 3.43 6.43
CA TYR A 79 9.97 4.35 5.83
C TYR A 79 8.87 4.75 6.82
N ALA A 80 8.31 3.77 7.56
CA ALA A 80 7.27 4.02 8.56
C ALA A 80 7.42 3.05 9.74
N LYS A 81 7.20 3.55 10.96
CA LYS A 81 7.23 2.73 12.18
C LYS A 81 5.86 2.11 12.45
N GLU A 82 5.80 1.14 13.34
CA GLU A 82 4.53 0.48 13.69
C GLU A 82 3.49 1.46 14.26
N GLU A 83 3.90 2.52 14.94
CA GLU A 83 2.99 3.57 15.41
C GLU A 83 2.32 4.31 14.26
N ASP A 84 3.05 4.57 13.17
CA ASP A 84 2.53 5.24 11.98
C ASP A 84 1.49 4.36 11.28
N LEU A 85 1.69 3.04 11.29
CA LEU A 85 0.74 2.08 10.72
C LEU A 85 -0.59 2.07 11.49
N LYS A 86 -0.59 2.30 12.80
CA LYS A 86 -1.81 2.40 13.62
C LYS A 86 -2.64 3.63 13.30
N ASN A 87 -2.02 4.67 12.73
CA ASN A 87 -2.70 5.90 12.32
C ASN A 87 -3.35 5.79 10.94
N LEU A 88 -3.11 4.68 10.22
CA LEU A 88 -3.83 4.42 8.97
C LEU A 88 -5.31 4.16 9.26
N GLN A 89 -6.17 4.68 8.38
CA GLN A 89 -7.58 4.35 8.45
C GLN A 89 -7.77 2.87 8.13
N SER A 90 -8.40 2.15 9.05
CA SER A 90 -8.82 0.78 8.80
C SER A 90 -9.66 0.70 7.50
N PRO A 91 -9.34 -0.23 6.58
CA PRO A 91 -9.94 -0.32 5.24
C PRO A 91 -11.45 -0.58 5.17
#